data_AF-A0A954Y042-F1
#
_entry.id   AF-A0A954Y042-F1
#
_cell.length_a   1.000
_cell.length_b   1.000
_cell.length_c   1.000
_cell.angle_alpha   90.00
_cell.angle_beta   90.00
_cell.angle_gamma   90.00
#
_symmetry.space_group_name_H-M   'P 1'
#
loop_
_entity.id
_entity.type
_entity.pdbx_description
1 polymer ?
#
loop_
_entity_poly.entity_id
_entity_poly.type
_entity_poly.pdbx_seq_one_letter_code
_entity_poly.pdbx_strand_id
1 'polypeptide(L)'
;RLWLGWLDSRREEQAIEARANLEALDDPAATTAVVQVLDDVTDPWVYGELLRVLGRLDHPDAVRKLVDVSLYDSSVDLRELALDLLTRNGRRVPILPYVRALKNADNKVVNRAGKALALIGDPEAVSPLIDALTTEHKYKVQTGNPGGINAGMVNGSGGFSMGGDGPKIITKALDNPAVLQALTKLTGEHNLEYDESAWRSWFVNQQERALSSARRDK
;
A
#
# COMPACT_ATOMS: atom_id res chain seq x y z
N ARG A 1 -10.60 -29.99 4.13
CA ARG A 1 -11.54 -28.98 4.65
C ARG A 1 -11.80 -29.13 6.16
N LEU A 2 -11.76 -30.33 6.75
CA LEU A 2 -11.93 -30.53 8.20
C LEU A 2 -10.82 -29.90 9.07
N TRP A 3 -9.58 -29.89 8.60
CA TRP A 3 -8.43 -29.38 9.37
C TRP A 3 -8.41 -27.85 9.57
N LEU A 4 -9.06 -27.07 8.70
CA LEU A 4 -9.16 -25.61 8.88
C LEU A 4 -10.04 -25.23 10.08
N GLY A 5 -11.08 -26.03 10.37
CA GLY A 5 -11.92 -25.84 11.57
C GLY A 5 -11.24 -26.29 12.86
N TRP A 6 -10.12 -27.00 12.79
CA TRP A 6 -9.33 -27.43 13.94
C TRP A 6 -8.35 -26.34 14.43
N LEU A 7 -7.99 -25.40 13.54
CA LEU A 7 -7.16 -24.23 13.85
C LEU A 7 -7.87 -23.19 14.75
N ASP A 8 -9.21 -23.16 14.74
CA ASP A 8 -10.06 -22.29 15.60
C ASP A 8 -10.42 -22.97 16.95
N SER A 9 -10.16 -24.26 17.10
CA SER A 9 -10.50 -24.94 18.35
C SER A 9 -9.54 -24.48 19.47
N ARG A 10 -10.09 -24.07 20.63
CA ARG A 10 -9.38 -23.84 21.90
C ARG A 10 -8.73 -25.13 22.46
N ARG A 11 -8.29 -26.04 21.60
CA ARG A 11 -7.57 -27.28 21.89
C ARG A 11 -6.19 -27.13 21.27
N GLU A 12 -5.22 -26.79 22.11
CA GLU A 12 -3.83 -26.54 21.72
C GLU A 12 -3.26 -27.66 20.83
N GLU A 13 -3.59 -28.92 21.10
CA GLU A 13 -3.11 -30.08 20.31
C GLU A 13 -3.56 -30.06 18.84
N GLN A 14 -4.82 -29.69 18.56
CA GLN A 14 -5.35 -29.68 17.20
C GLN A 14 -4.82 -28.49 16.38
N ALA A 15 -4.60 -27.35 17.04
CA ALA A 15 -3.93 -26.21 16.44
C ALA A 15 -2.43 -26.49 16.19
N ILE A 16 -1.75 -27.23 17.08
CA ILE A 16 -0.36 -27.68 16.91
C ILE A 16 -0.25 -28.63 15.73
N GLU A 17 -1.13 -29.63 15.62
CA GLU A 17 -1.11 -30.59 14.49
C GLU A 17 -1.40 -29.89 13.16
N ALA A 18 -2.37 -28.97 13.14
CA ALA A 18 -2.65 -28.19 11.93
C ALA A 18 -1.49 -27.26 11.56
N ARG A 19 -0.81 -26.64 12.55
CA ARG A 19 0.42 -25.87 12.32
C ARG A 19 1.54 -26.75 11.79
N ALA A 20 1.78 -27.91 12.38
CA ALA A 20 2.81 -28.85 11.92
C ALA A 20 2.56 -29.30 10.48
N ASN A 21 1.29 -29.55 10.12
CA ASN A 21 0.90 -29.87 8.75
C ASN A 21 1.14 -28.71 7.78
N LEU A 22 0.89 -27.46 8.19
CA LEU A 22 1.20 -26.27 7.39
C LEU A 22 2.71 -25.99 7.30
N GLU A 23 3.47 -26.33 8.34
CA GLU A 23 4.93 -26.23 8.36
C GLU A 23 5.60 -27.22 7.41
N ALA A 24 5.02 -28.41 7.28
CA ALA A 24 5.44 -29.43 6.31
C ALA A 24 4.94 -29.18 4.88
N LEU A 25 4.36 -28.00 4.58
CA LEU A 25 4.05 -27.58 3.21
C LEU A 25 5.23 -26.82 2.61
N ASP A 26 6.10 -27.57 1.94
CA ASP A 26 7.29 -27.08 1.25
C ASP A 26 7.23 -27.30 -0.27
N ASP A 27 6.16 -27.90 -0.78
CA ASP A 27 5.93 -28.10 -2.22
C ASP A 27 5.37 -26.82 -2.88
N PRO A 28 6.09 -26.19 -3.83
CA PRO A 28 5.59 -25.05 -4.59
C PRO A 28 4.27 -25.33 -5.32
N ALA A 29 3.97 -26.59 -5.68
CA ALA A 29 2.71 -26.98 -6.30
C ALA A 29 1.49 -26.78 -5.38
N ALA A 30 1.70 -26.73 -4.06
CA ALA A 30 0.65 -26.41 -3.10
C ALA A 30 0.26 -24.92 -3.09
N THR A 31 1.08 -24.03 -3.67
CA THR A 31 0.86 -22.58 -3.61
C THR A 31 -0.51 -22.17 -4.09
N THR A 32 -0.94 -22.65 -5.27
CA THR A 32 -2.23 -22.28 -5.84
C THR A 32 -3.39 -22.72 -4.94
N ALA A 33 -3.29 -23.90 -4.32
CA ALA A 33 -4.30 -24.39 -3.39
C ALA A 33 -4.34 -23.54 -2.11
N VAL A 34 -3.18 -23.15 -1.56
CA VAL A 34 -3.11 -22.26 -0.38
C VAL A 34 -3.70 -20.89 -0.68
N VAL A 35 -3.40 -20.31 -1.86
CA VAL A 35 -3.99 -19.03 -2.29
C VAL A 35 -5.51 -19.12 -2.42
N GLN A 36 -6.03 -20.20 -3.01
CA GLN A 36 -7.48 -20.41 -3.11
C GLN A 36 -8.15 -20.53 -1.74
N VAL A 37 -7.52 -21.23 -0.80
CA VAL A 37 -8.05 -21.37 0.56
C VAL A 37 -8.09 -20.02 1.28
N LEU A 38 -7.08 -19.17 1.10
CA LEU A 38 -7.01 -17.85 1.73
C LEU A 38 -8.21 -16.96 1.40
N ASP A 39 -8.84 -17.12 0.24
CA ASP A 39 -9.97 -16.30 -0.17
C ASP A 39 -11.25 -16.59 0.66
N ASP A 40 -11.34 -17.78 1.27
CA ASP A 40 -12.45 -18.20 2.12
C ASP A 40 -12.18 -18.02 3.64
N VAL A 41 -10.96 -17.62 4.03
CA VAL A 41 -10.56 -17.52 5.44
C VAL A 41 -10.91 -16.17 6.02
N THR A 42 -11.74 -16.17 7.07
CA THR A 42 -12.15 -14.96 7.79
C THR A 42 -11.38 -14.72 9.09
N ASP A 43 -10.81 -15.78 9.67
CA ASP A 43 -10.05 -15.68 10.91
C ASP A 43 -8.66 -15.06 10.64
N PRO A 44 -8.32 -13.90 11.21
CA PRO A 44 -7.03 -13.23 10.95
C PRO A 44 -5.80 -14.04 11.38
N TRP A 45 -5.92 -14.87 12.42
CA TRP A 45 -4.82 -15.71 12.87
C TRP A 45 -4.58 -16.85 11.88
N VAL A 46 -5.64 -17.54 11.44
CA VAL A 46 -5.54 -18.59 10.40
C VAL A 46 -5.01 -18.01 9.10
N TYR A 47 -5.49 -16.81 8.72
CA TYR A 47 -5.01 -16.08 7.56
C TYR A 47 -3.50 -15.81 7.66
N GLY A 48 -3.05 -15.31 8.80
CA GLY A 48 -1.64 -15.04 9.06
C GLY A 48 -0.75 -16.28 8.94
N GLU A 49 -1.19 -17.43 9.43
CA GLU A 49 -0.43 -18.69 9.30
C GLU A 49 -0.32 -19.14 7.83
N LEU A 50 -1.40 -19.05 7.06
CA LEU A 50 -1.37 -19.36 5.63
C LEU A 50 -0.48 -18.37 4.86
N LEU A 51 -0.43 -17.10 5.24
CA LEU A 51 0.54 -16.15 4.68
C LEU A 51 1.98 -16.57 4.99
N ARG A 52 2.28 -17.07 6.20
CA ARG A 52 3.62 -17.58 6.53
C ARG A 52 4.02 -18.77 5.66
N VAL A 53 3.07 -19.66 5.36
CA VAL A 53 3.29 -20.73 4.36
C VAL A 53 3.64 -20.13 3.01
N LEU A 54 2.83 -19.20 2.48
CA LEU A 54 3.12 -18.51 1.22
C LEU A 54 4.47 -17.76 1.25
N GLY A 55 4.87 -17.23 2.40
CA GLY A 55 6.17 -16.60 2.58
C GLY A 55 7.30 -17.54 2.19
N ARG A 56 7.26 -18.78 2.69
CA ARG A 56 8.29 -19.81 2.46
C ARG A 56 8.28 -20.40 1.05
N LEU A 57 7.12 -20.38 0.37
CA LEU A 57 7.00 -20.92 -0.98
C LEU A 57 7.56 -19.93 -2.02
N ASP A 58 8.60 -20.36 -2.74
CA ASP A 58 9.18 -19.60 -3.85
C ASP A 58 8.34 -19.77 -5.12
N HIS A 59 7.16 -19.15 -5.12
CA HIS A 59 6.19 -19.25 -6.22
C HIS A 59 5.59 -17.88 -6.56
N PRO A 60 5.42 -17.51 -7.86
CA PRO A 60 4.91 -16.20 -8.27
C PRO A 60 3.55 -15.83 -7.67
N ASP A 61 2.64 -16.80 -7.52
CA ASP A 61 1.32 -16.55 -6.90
C ASP A 61 1.42 -16.21 -5.41
N ALA A 62 2.38 -16.78 -4.69
CA ALA A 62 2.62 -16.44 -3.30
C ALA A 62 3.09 -14.99 -3.18
N VAL A 63 4.05 -14.58 -4.02
CA VAL A 63 4.52 -13.20 -4.10
C VAL A 63 3.36 -12.25 -4.43
N ARG A 64 2.55 -12.59 -5.44
CA ARG A 64 1.39 -11.79 -5.85
C ARG A 64 0.40 -11.59 -4.70
N LYS A 65 0.04 -12.66 -3.97
CA LYS A 65 -0.89 -12.58 -2.84
C LYS A 65 -0.31 -11.75 -1.69
N LEU A 66 0.97 -11.95 -1.35
CA LEU A 66 1.62 -11.16 -0.28
C LEU A 66 1.71 -9.67 -0.63
N VAL A 67 1.99 -9.33 -1.90
CA VAL A 67 1.99 -7.94 -2.37
C VAL A 67 0.60 -7.33 -2.22
N ASP A 68 -0.44 -8.04 -2.68
CA ASP A 68 -1.83 -7.61 -2.57
C ASP A 68 -2.24 -7.35 -1.10
N VAL A 69 -1.96 -8.31 -0.22
CA VAL A 69 -2.21 -8.18 1.22
C VAL A 69 -1.46 -6.99 1.79
N SER A 70 -0.17 -6.81 1.49
CA SER A 70 0.64 -5.71 2.03
C SER A 70 0.10 -4.32 1.67
N LEU A 71 -0.58 -4.18 0.54
CA LEU A 71 -1.13 -2.93 0.03
C LEU A 71 -2.57 -2.69 0.51
N TYR A 72 -3.41 -3.72 0.47
CA TYR A 72 -4.86 -3.56 0.49
C TYR A 72 -5.57 -4.19 1.68
N ASP A 73 -4.92 -5.08 2.43
CA ASP A 73 -5.58 -5.70 3.58
C ASP A 73 -5.98 -4.66 4.62
N SER A 74 -7.12 -4.88 5.28
CA SER A 74 -7.64 -3.97 6.30
C SER A 74 -6.87 -4.05 7.62
N SER A 75 -6.36 -5.24 7.97
CA SER A 75 -5.58 -5.49 9.19
C SER A 75 -4.16 -4.94 9.04
N VAL A 76 -3.73 -4.11 9.99
CA VAL A 76 -2.36 -3.58 10.03
C VAL A 76 -1.36 -4.74 10.17
N ASP A 77 -1.65 -5.67 11.07
CA ASP A 77 -0.75 -6.78 11.39
C ASP A 77 -0.52 -7.70 10.17
N LEU A 78 -1.58 -7.99 9.41
CA LEU A 78 -1.47 -8.80 8.18
C LEU A 78 -0.70 -8.07 7.08
N ARG A 79 -0.89 -6.75 6.93
CA ARG A 79 -0.11 -5.96 5.98
C ARG A 79 1.38 -5.98 6.30
N GLU A 80 1.73 -5.79 7.57
CA GLU A 80 3.13 -5.78 8.00
C GLU A 80 3.76 -7.16 7.91
N LEU A 81 3.04 -8.21 8.30
CA LEU A 81 3.46 -9.59 8.13
C LEU A 81 3.75 -9.91 6.66
N ALA A 82 2.84 -9.56 5.74
CA ALA A 82 3.03 -9.84 4.32
C ALA A 82 4.27 -9.14 3.75
N LEU A 83 4.50 -7.88 4.13
CA LEU A 83 5.68 -7.12 3.70
C LEU A 83 6.98 -7.66 4.30
N ASP A 84 6.95 -8.12 5.54
CA ASP A 84 8.07 -8.77 6.21
C ASP A 84 8.45 -10.09 5.52
N LEU A 85 7.46 -10.92 5.21
CA LEU A 85 7.64 -12.19 4.48
C LEU A 85 8.12 -11.99 3.04
N LEU A 86 7.85 -10.83 2.42
CA LEU A 86 8.40 -10.49 1.11
C LEU A 86 9.89 -10.15 1.19
N THR A 87 10.29 -9.36 2.19
CA THR A 87 11.65 -8.79 2.27
C THR A 87 12.67 -9.69 2.96
N ARG A 88 12.27 -10.55 3.90
CA ARG A 88 13.21 -11.41 4.65
C ARG A 88 13.74 -12.61 3.88
N ASN A 89 13.02 -13.09 2.88
CA ASN A 89 13.33 -14.39 2.26
C ASN A 89 14.39 -14.32 1.15
N GLY A 90 15.14 -13.21 1.04
CA GLY A 90 16.24 -13.04 0.08
C GLY A 90 15.82 -13.07 -1.39
N ARG A 91 14.53 -13.28 -1.70
CA ARG A 91 13.97 -13.23 -3.05
C ARG A 91 13.90 -11.80 -3.56
N ARG A 92 14.04 -11.64 -4.88
CA ARG A 92 13.82 -10.34 -5.52
C ARG A 92 12.35 -9.98 -5.44
N VAL A 93 12.01 -8.94 -4.67
CA VAL A 93 10.65 -8.44 -4.56
C VAL A 93 10.34 -7.57 -5.79
N PRO A 94 9.24 -7.82 -6.53
CA PRO A 94 8.87 -7.00 -7.66
C PRO A 94 8.40 -5.62 -7.18
N ILE A 95 9.05 -4.55 -7.67
CA ILE A 95 8.65 -3.16 -7.34
C ILE A 95 7.46 -2.65 -8.17
N LEU A 96 7.22 -3.22 -9.35
CA LEU A 96 6.20 -2.72 -10.28
C LEU A 96 4.77 -2.64 -9.68
N PRO A 97 4.30 -3.62 -8.88
CA PRO A 97 3.01 -3.48 -8.20
C PRO A 97 2.95 -2.28 -7.25
N TYR A 98 4.02 -2.04 -6.48
CA TYR A 98 4.12 -0.90 -5.57
C TYR A 98 4.21 0.42 -6.34
N VAL A 99 4.98 0.47 -7.44
CA VAL A 99 5.03 1.63 -8.35
C VAL A 99 3.65 1.97 -8.93
N ARG A 100 2.84 0.97 -9.29
CA ARG A 100 1.45 1.20 -9.72
C ARG A 100 0.58 1.73 -8.58
N ALA A 101 0.77 1.21 -7.37
CA ALA A 101 0.03 1.63 -6.19
C ALA A 101 0.34 3.07 -5.74
N LEU A 102 1.48 3.66 -6.13
CA LEU A 102 1.76 5.08 -5.94
C LEU A 102 0.78 6.01 -6.68
N LYS A 103 0.05 5.49 -7.68
CA LYS A 103 -0.97 6.24 -8.44
C LYS A 103 -2.40 5.97 -7.96
N ASN A 104 -2.56 5.37 -6.78
CA ASN A 104 -3.87 5.00 -6.25
C ASN A 104 -4.68 6.24 -5.81
N ALA A 105 -6.00 6.16 -5.89
CA ALA A 105 -6.91 7.22 -5.45
C ALA A 105 -6.95 7.38 -3.92
N ASP A 106 -6.55 6.35 -3.17
CA ASP A 106 -6.41 6.41 -1.72
C ASP A 106 -4.95 6.66 -1.31
N ASN A 107 -4.69 7.81 -0.70
CA ASN A 107 -3.37 8.18 -0.17
C ASN A 107 -2.84 7.19 0.87
N LYS A 108 -3.69 6.43 1.56
CA LYS A 108 -3.23 5.36 2.45
C LYS A 108 -2.50 4.28 1.68
N VAL A 109 -2.99 3.91 0.49
CA VAL A 109 -2.34 2.94 -0.40
C VAL A 109 -1.04 3.52 -0.96
N VAL A 110 -1.02 4.79 -1.35
CA VAL A 110 0.19 5.49 -1.81
C VAL A 110 1.28 5.46 -0.74
N ASN A 111 0.94 5.80 0.50
CA ASN A 111 1.90 5.77 1.62
C ASN A 111 2.36 4.34 1.97
N ARG A 112 1.48 3.35 1.89
CA ARG A 112 1.87 1.92 2.06
C ARG A 112 2.86 1.50 0.98
N ALA A 113 2.64 1.90 -0.27
CA ALA A 113 3.56 1.64 -1.37
C ALA A 113 4.92 2.33 -1.17
N GLY A 114 4.93 3.59 -0.71
CA GLY A 114 6.15 4.29 -0.31
C GLY A 114 6.95 3.52 0.76
N LYS A 115 6.30 3.10 1.85
CA LYS A 115 6.92 2.28 2.91
C LYS A 115 7.51 0.98 2.36
N ALA A 116 6.79 0.28 1.50
CA ALA A 116 7.27 -0.95 0.89
C ALA A 116 8.49 -0.73 0.00
N LEU A 117 8.47 0.28 -0.87
CA LEU A 117 9.61 0.62 -1.74
C LEU A 117 10.85 1.02 -0.93
N ALA A 118 10.68 1.73 0.19
CA ALA A 118 11.76 2.05 1.12
C ALA A 118 12.40 0.82 1.78
N LEU A 119 11.62 -0.23 2.02
CA LEU A 119 12.10 -1.49 2.58
C LEU A 119 12.76 -2.37 1.51
N ILE A 120 12.22 -2.38 0.29
CA ILE A 120 12.79 -3.13 -0.84
C ILE A 120 14.15 -2.54 -1.25
N GLY A 121 14.30 -1.22 -1.24
CA GLY A 121 15.61 -0.59 -1.46
C GLY A 121 16.04 -0.48 -2.93
N ASP A 122 15.16 -0.78 -3.89
CA ASP A 122 15.50 -0.74 -5.32
C ASP A 122 15.61 0.72 -5.82
N PRO A 123 16.77 1.16 -6.35
CA PRO A 123 16.96 2.53 -6.85
C PRO A 123 16.03 2.89 -8.02
N GLU A 124 15.49 1.92 -8.76
CA GLU A 124 14.51 2.17 -9.82
C GLU A 124 13.20 2.79 -9.28
N ALA A 125 12.95 2.69 -7.97
CA ALA A 125 11.81 3.31 -7.32
C ALA A 125 11.92 4.83 -7.15
N VAL A 126 13.12 5.42 -7.29
CA VAL A 126 13.33 6.86 -7.01
C VAL A 126 12.46 7.73 -7.91
N SER A 127 12.49 7.55 -9.23
CA SER A 127 11.70 8.39 -10.14
C SER A 127 10.18 8.28 -9.89
N PRO A 128 9.59 7.07 -9.74
CA PRO A 128 8.18 6.94 -9.37
C PRO A 128 7.81 7.55 -8.03
N LEU A 129 8.71 7.50 -7.03
CA LEU A 129 8.47 8.10 -5.73
C LEU A 129 8.46 9.64 -5.82
N ILE A 130 9.34 10.23 -6.64
CA ILE A 130 9.32 11.69 -6.91
C ILE A 130 7.96 12.10 -7.48
N ASP A 131 7.43 11.34 -8.46
CA ASP A 131 6.12 11.59 -9.07
C ASP A 131 4.93 11.45 -8.10
N ALA A 132 5.15 10.92 -6.88
CA ALA A 132 4.10 10.61 -5.91
C ALA A 132 4.27 11.35 -4.58
N LEU A 133 5.17 12.34 -4.50
CA LEU A 133 5.40 13.17 -3.31
C LEU A 133 4.12 13.85 -2.85
N THR A 134 3.40 14.44 -3.80
CA THR A 134 2.08 15.03 -3.58
C THR A 134 1.10 14.44 -4.60
N THR A 135 -0.14 14.19 -4.16
CA THR A 135 -1.20 13.63 -5.02
C THR A 135 -2.44 14.48 -4.94
N GLU A 136 -3.12 14.69 -6.06
CA GLU A 136 -4.34 15.49 -6.12
C GLU A 136 -5.59 14.61 -6.23
N HIS A 137 -6.55 14.83 -5.33
CA HIS A 137 -7.79 14.08 -5.31
C HIS A 137 -9.01 15.00 -5.24
N LYS A 138 -10.06 14.60 -5.96
CA LYS A 138 -11.34 15.30 -6.00
C LYS A 138 -12.30 14.71 -4.99
N TYR A 139 -12.74 15.51 -4.03
CA TYR A 139 -13.71 15.13 -3.01
C TYR A 139 -15.05 15.81 -3.30
N LYS A 140 -16.13 15.04 -3.24
CA LYS A 140 -17.48 15.60 -3.23
C LYS A 140 -17.81 16.01 -1.79
N VAL A 141 -17.89 17.31 -1.54
CA VAL A 141 -18.31 17.85 -0.24
C VAL A 141 -19.75 18.34 -0.39
N GLN A 142 -20.64 17.76 0.41
CA GLN A 142 -22.00 18.31 0.55
C GLN A 142 -21.88 19.63 1.30
N THR A 143 -22.13 20.73 0.60
CA THR A 143 -22.10 22.07 1.20
C THR A 143 -23.56 22.50 1.33
N GLY A 144 -24.12 22.39 2.53
CA GLY A 144 -25.53 22.69 2.78
C GLY A 144 -26.44 21.46 2.76
N ASN A 145 -27.58 21.58 3.42
CA ASN A 145 -28.58 20.52 3.53
C ASN A 145 -29.31 20.38 2.18
N PRO A 146 -29.22 19.24 1.47
CA PRO A 146 -29.99 19.03 0.25
C PRO A 146 -31.49 19.13 0.61
N GLY A 147 -32.20 20.12 0.08
CA GLY A 147 -33.60 20.39 0.43
C GLY A 147 -33.82 21.16 1.74
N GLY A 148 -32.78 21.77 2.32
CA GLY A 148 -32.92 22.66 3.46
C GLY A 148 -33.68 23.93 3.09
N ILE A 149 -34.82 24.15 3.74
CA ILE A 149 -35.56 25.42 3.68
C ILE A 149 -34.92 26.35 4.71
N ASN A 150 -34.28 27.43 4.26
CA ASN A 150 -33.79 28.46 5.17
C ASN A 150 -34.83 29.58 5.28
N ALA A 151 -35.47 29.69 6.44
CA ALA A 151 -36.43 30.75 6.73
C ALA A 151 -35.69 31.93 7.37
N GLY A 152 -35.37 32.95 6.57
CA GLY A 152 -34.70 34.17 7.02
C GLY A 152 -35.62 35.39 6.90
N MET A 153 -35.60 36.27 7.91
CA MET A 153 -36.27 37.57 7.80
C MET A 153 -35.44 38.51 6.92
N VAL A 154 -35.88 38.74 5.69
CA VAL A 154 -35.35 39.81 4.84
C VAL A 154 -36.30 41.00 4.95
N ASN A 155 -35.82 42.05 5.61
CA ASN A 155 -36.35 43.41 5.58
C ASN A 155 -37.89 43.53 5.50
N GLY A 156 -38.59 42.99 6.51
CA GLY A 156 -40.04 43.17 6.67
C GLY A 156 -40.94 42.25 5.84
N SER A 157 -40.39 41.30 5.07
CA SER A 157 -41.17 40.28 4.36
C SER A 157 -40.57 38.89 4.58
N GLY A 158 -41.38 37.95 5.05
CA GLY A 158 -40.96 36.55 5.24
C GLY A 158 -40.77 35.88 3.89
N GLY A 159 -39.52 35.64 3.48
CA GLY A 159 -39.17 34.95 2.25
C GLY A 159 -38.62 33.56 2.51
N PHE A 160 -39.10 32.57 1.76
CA PHE A 160 -38.50 31.24 1.73
C PHE A 160 -37.45 31.19 0.61
N SER A 161 -36.19 30.89 0.96
CA SER A 161 -35.14 30.64 -0.03
C SER A 161 -34.94 29.14 -0.20
N MET A 162 -35.32 28.61 -1.37
CA MET A 162 -34.95 27.26 -1.82
C MET A 162 -33.69 27.38 -2.68
N GLY A 163 -32.54 27.15 -2.05
CA GLY A 163 -31.24 27.22 -2.71
C GLY A 163 -30.19 26.52 -1.86
N GLY A 164 -30.23 25.19 -1.85
CA GLY A 164 -29.10 24.40 -1.35
C GLY A 164 -28.04 24.36 -2.43
N ASP A 165 -26.83 24.82 -2.11
CA ASP A 165 -25.68 24.60 -2.98
C ASP A 165 -25.55 23.08 -3.24
N GLY A 166 -25.56 22.69 -4.51
CA GLY A 166 -25.34 21.31 -4.91
C GLY A 166 -23.98 20.79 -4.43
N PRO A 167 -23.70 19.48 -4.54
CA PRO A 167 -22.42 18.90 -4.15
C PRO A 167 -21.26 19.65 -4.82
N LYS A 168 -20.37 20.27 -4.02
CA LYS A 168 -19.18 20.96 -4.51
C LYS A 168 -18.04 19.95 -4.63
N ILE A 169 -17.38 19.93 -5.77
CA ILE A 169 -16.17 19.15 -5.97
C ILE A 169 -14.99 20.02 -5.54
N ILE A 170 -14.31 19.63 -4.46
CA ILE A 170 -13.05 20.25 -4.04
C ILE A 170 -11.90 19.38 -4.54
N THR A 171 -10.86 20.00 -5.10
CA THR A 171 -9.58 19.33 -5.33
C THR A 171 -8.71 19.59 -4.11
N LYS A 172 -8.13 18.53 -3.54
CA LYS A 172 -7.18 18.63 -2.43
C LYS A 172 -5.88 17.95 -2.82
N ALA A 173 -4.78 18.69 -2.74
CA ALA A 173 -3.44 18.15 -2.76
C ALA A 173 -3.14 17.51 -1.40
N LEU A 174 -2.59 16.30 -1.42
CA LEU A 174 -2.21 15.53 -0.24
C LEU A 174 -0.76 15.11 -0.36
N ASP A 175 0.01 15.46 0.65
CA ASP A 175 1.41 15.08 0.79
C ASP A 175 1.52 13.64 1.31
N ASN A 176 2.48 12.90 0.76
CA ASN A 176 2.71 11.50 1.09
C ASN A 176 3.97 11.33 1.96
N PRO A 177 3.86 11.38 3.30
CA PRO A 177 5.02 11.34 4.19
C PRO A 177 5.85 10.06 4.07
N ALA A 178 5.22 8.90 3.82
CA ALA A 178 5.96 7.66 3.64
C ALA A 178 6.69 7.59 2.29
N VAL A 179 6.22 8.33 1.28
CA VAL A 179 6.91 8.49 -0.01
C VAL A 179 8.13 9.39 0.16
N LEU A 180 7.99 10.51 0.88
CA LEU A 180 9.13 11.36 1.22
C LEU A 180 10.19 10.58 2.03
N GLN A 181 9.78 9.84 3.06
CA GLN A 181 10.70 8.98 3.83
C GLN A 181 11.41 7.95 2.96
N ALA A 182 10.71 7.37 1.98
CA ALA A 182 11.30 6.44 1.04
C ALA A 182 12.37 7.10 0.16
N LEU A 183 12.10 8.29 -0.37
CA LEU A 183 13.07 9.08 -1.12
C LEU A 183 14.30 9.40 -0.28
N THR A 184 14.10 10.00 0.89
CA THR A 184 15.18 10.33 1.82
C THR A 184 16.06 9.11 2.10
N LYS A 185 15.46 7.95 2.37
CA LYS A 185 16.21 6.72 2.62
C LYS A 185 17.00 6.24 1.38
N LEU A 186 16.38 6.24 0.19
CA LEU A 186 17.01 5.75 -1.04
C LEU A 186 18.09 6.70 -1.58
N THR A 187 18.00 7.99 -1.29
CA THR A 187 18.90 9.02 -1.82
C THR A 187 19.97 9.48 -0.83
N GLY A 188 20.21 8.73 0.24
CA GLY A 188 21.28 9.02 1.21
C GLY A 188 20.94 10.16 2.16
N GLU A 189 19.72 10.18 2.69
CA GLU A 189 19.19 11.13 3.68
C GLU A 189 19.05 12.58 3.19
N HIS A 190 19.12 12.78 1.87
CA HIS A 190 18.72 14.05 1.27
C HIS A 190 17.22 14.32 1.51
N ASN A 191 16.86 15.55 1.85
CA ASN A 191 15.48 15.95 2.07
C ASN A 191 15.20 17.28 1.37
N LEU A 192 14.48 17.22 0.25
CA LEU A 192 13.97 18.39 -0.46
C LEU A 192 12.47 18.59 -0.19
N GLU A 193 11.98 18.03 0.92
CA GLU A 193 10.58 18.04 1.32
C GLU A 193 9.68 17.53 0.18
N TYR A 194 8.53 18.17 -0.03
CA TYR A 194 7.57 17.80 -1.09
C TYR A 194 7.79 18.56 -2.41
N ASP A 195 8.97 19.16 -2.63
CA ASP A 195 9.29 19.84 -3.89
C ASP A 195 9.72 18.85 -4.98
N GLU A 196 8.74 18.39 -5.77
CA GLU A 196 8.97 17.49 -6.90
C GLU A 196 9.99 18.03 -7.92
N SER A 197 10.01 19.35 -8.16
CA SER A 197 10.88 19.95 -9.16
C SER A 197 12.34 19.97 -8.71
N ALA A 198 12.57 20.26 -7.43
CA ALA A 198 13.88 20.17 -6.81
C ALA A 198 14.39 18.72 -6.85
N TRP A 199 13.54 17.75 -6.48
CA TRP A 199 13.88 16.32 -6.54
C TRP A 199 14.22 15.84 -7.95
N ARG A 200 13.44 16.22 -8.98
CA ARG A 200 13.75 15.89 -10.39
C ARG A 200 15.09 16.47 -10.82
N SER A 201 15.32 17.75 -10.52
CA SER A 201 16.55 18.45 -10.88
C SER A 201 17.77 17.78 -10.23
N TRP A 202 17.66 17.44 -8.95
CA TRP A 202 18.68 16.68 -8.23
C TRP A 202 18.94 15.31 -8.88
N PHE A 203 17.88 14.55 -9.20
CA PHE A 203 18.01 13.20 -9.75
C PHE A 203 18.68 13.18 -11.13
N VAL A 204 18.33 14.14 -12.01
CA VAL A 204 18.98 14.31 -13.31
C VAL A 204 20.47 14.63 -13.14
N ASN A 205 20.80 15.59 -12.27
CA ASN A 205 22.19 15.95 -11.98
C ASN A 205 23.02 14.75 -11.47
N GLN A 206 22.44 13.86 -10.67
CA GLN A 206 23.14 12.65 -10.20
C GLN A 206 23.43 11.68 -11.34
N GLN A 207 22.47 11.45 -12.25
CA GLN A 207 22.69 10.59 -13.41
C GLN A 207 23.77 11.15 -14.34
N GLU A 208 23.77 12.46 -14.61
CA GLU A 208 24.79 13.10 -15.43
C GLU A 208 26.19 12.96 -14.83
N ARG A 209 26.32 13.13 -13.51
CA ARG A 209 27.59 12.93 -12.79
C ARG A 209 28.10 11.49 -12.94
N ALA A 210 27.23 10.51 -12.72
CA ALA A 210 27.59 9.09 -12.86
C ALA A 210 28.01 8.71 -14.30
N LEU A 211 27.34 9.28 -15.30
CA LEU A 211 27.73 9.10 -16.70
C LEU A 211 29.06 9.78 -17.03
N SER A 212 29.31 10.96 -16.46
CA SER A 212 30.54 11.71 -16.69
C SER A 212 31.77 11.01 -16.08
N SER A 213 31.65 10.38 -14.91
CA SER A 213 32.73 9.59 -14.30
C SER A 213 33.02 8.33 -15.10
N ALA A 214 31.99 7.58 -15.50
CA ALA A 214 32.14 6.36 -16.29
C ALA A 214 32.81 6.56 -17.66
N ARG A 215 32.76 7.79 -18.22
CA ARG A 215 33.46 8.16 -19.46
C ARG A 215 34.92 8.55 -19.24
N ARG A 216 35.31 8.96 -18.03
CA ARG A 216 36.69 9.36 -17.70
C ARG A 216 37.59 8.17 -17.34
N ASP A 217 36.98 7.04 -16.95
CA ASP A 217 37.69 5.82 -16.52
C ASP A 217 37.92 4.79 -17.64
N LYS A 218 37.76 5.18 -18.91
CA LYS A 218 38.02 4.38 -20.12
C LYS A 218 39.11 5.02 -20.97
#